data_AF-A0A7I0NP92-F1
#
_entry.id   AF-A0A7I0NP92-F1
#
_cell.length_a   1.000
_cell.length_b   1.000
_cell.length_c   1.000
_cell.angle_alpha   90.00
_cell.angle_beta   90.00
_cell.angle_gamma   90.00
#
_symmetry.space_group_name_H-M   'P 1'
#
loop_
_entity.id
_entity.type
_entity.pdbx_description
1 polymer ?
#
loop_
_entity_poly.entity_id
_entity_poly.type
_entity_poly.pdbx_seq_one_letter_code
_entity_poly.pdbx_strand_id
1 'polypeptide(L)'
;MDRTAFKGSTIISILNNEYYAIKMNPESTDTIVFGNDIFINEHIGKKRHSTHKIPLLLVSRRNHPFSLSAIIILDKKFEIITRYFKYLSPIELIQPLKNY
;
A
#
# COMPACT_ATOMS: atom_id res chain seq x y z
N MET A 1 -4.45 13.50 1.94
CA MET A 1 -4.83 12.12 1.56
C MET A 1 -5.51 11.36 2.70
N ASP A 2 -4.98 11.32 3.93
CA ASP A 2 -5.53 10.47 5.01
C ASP A 2 -6.91 10.86 5.59
N ARG A 3 -7.43 12.04 5.28
CA ARG A 3 -8.46 12.65 6.13
C ARG A 3 -9.90 12.14 5.93
N THR A 4 -10.22 11.36 4.89
CA THR A 4 -11.63 11.02 4.60
C THR A 4 -11.95 9.54 4.40
N ALA A 5 -11.13 8.72 3.72
CA ALA A 5 -11.44 7.30 3.47
C ALA A 5 -11.45 6.45 4.75
N PHE A 6 -10.47 6.67 5.62
CA PHE A 6 -10.20 5.79 6.77
C PHE A 6 -10.79 6.31 8.09
N LYS A 7 -11.74 7.25 8.05
CA LYS A 7 -12.36 7.82 9.27
C LYS A 7 -13.72 7.24 9.63
N GLY A 8 -14.36 6.51 8.71
CA GLY A 8 -15.63 5.84 9.01
C GLY A 8 -15.43 4.83 10.15
N SER A 9 -16.23 4.91 11.20
CA SER A 9 -16.13 4.04 12.38
C SER A 9 -16.13 2.56 12.01
N THR A 10 -16.92 2.16 11.01
CA THR A 10 -16.96 0.79 10.48
C THR A 10 -15.62 0.36 9.88
N ILE A 11 -14.99 1.21 9.07
CA ILE A 11 -13.71 0.89 8.40
C ILE A 11 -12.60 0.79 9.43
N ILE A 12 -12.56 1.71 10.39
CA ILE A 12 -11.59 1.67 11.49
C ILE A 12 -11.77 0.37 12.29
N SER A 13 -13.00 -0.01 12.59
CA SER A 13 -13.29 -1.26 13.31
C SER A 13 -12.77 -2.48 12.56
N ILE A 14 -13.06 -2.61 11.26
CA ILE A 14 -12.58 -3.73 10.44
C ILE A 14 -11.04 -3.71 10.38
N LEU A 15 -10.44 -2.56 10.09
CA LEU A 15 -8.99 -2.45 9.97
C LEU A 15 -8.24 -2.75 11.28
N ASN A 16 -8.81 -2.41 12.43
CA ASN A 16 -8.18 -2.66 13.72
C ASN A 16 -8.37 -4.11 14.22
N ASN A 17 -9.47 -4.76 13.84
CA ASN A 17 -9.81 -6.09 14.37
C ASN A 17 -9.45 -7.23 13.41
N GLU A 18 -9.48 -6.99 12.10
CA GLU A 18 -9.37 -8.05 11.08
C GLU A 18 -8.11 -7.93 10.23
N TYR A 19 -7.48 -6.75 10.19
CA TYR A 19 -6.34 -6.47 9.32
C TYR A 19 -5.12 -5.95 10.09
N TYR A 20 -3.94 -6.12 9.47
CA TYR A 20 -2.74 -5.39 9.86
C TYR A 20 -2.52 -4.22 8.90
N ALA A 21 -3.08 -3.06 9.23
CA ALA A 21 -3.06 -1.89 8.35
C ALA A 21 -1.69 -1.19 8.38
N ILE A 22 -1.02 -1.12 7.23
CA ILE A 22 0.24 -0.40 7.06
C ILE A 22 0.04 0.80 6.14
N LYS A 23 0.45 1.99 6.60
CA LYS A 23 0.60 3.16 5.74
C LYS A 23 2.06 3.28 5.31
N MET A 24 2.31 3.14 4.02
CA MET A 24 3.65 3.30 3.47
C MET A 24 3.86 4.69 2.86
N ASN A 25 4.98 5.34 3.22
CA ASN A 25 5.49 6.47 2.47
C ASN A 25 6.31 5.97 1.26
N PRO A 26 5.88 6.20 0.01
CA PRO A 26 6.58 5.69 -1.16
C PRO A 26 7.97 6.32 -1.35
N GLU A 27 8.23 7.48 -0.76
CA GLU A 27 9.51 8.18 -0.84
C GLU A 27 10.39 7.94 0.40
N SER A 28 10.03 6.99 1.28
CA SER A 28 10.83 6.71 2.47
C SER A 28 12.29 6.41 2.10
N THR A 29 13.21 6.90 2.94
CA THR A 29 14.64 6.60 2.87
C THR A 29 15.05 5.46 3.80
N ASP A 30 14.10 4.92 4.55
CA ASP A 30 14.36 3.85 5.51
C ASP A 30 14.80 2.58 4.79
N THR A 31 15.55 1.75 5.51
CA THR A 31 15.80 0.37 5.11
C THR A 31 14.74 -0.51 5.75
N ILE A 32 14.02 -1.27 4.92
CA ILE A 32 12.95 -2.15 5.39
C ILE A 32 13.41 -3.60 5.20
N VAL A 33 13.51 -4.32 6.31
CA VAL A 33 13.78 -5.76 6.31
C VAL A 33 12.46 -6.50 6.42
N PHE A 34 12.19 -7.40 5.48
CA PHE A 34 10.97 -8.20 5.47
C PHE A 34 11.29 -9.64 5.09
N GLY A 35 10.98 -10.58 5.98
CA GLY A 35 11.50 -11.95 5.90
C GLY A 35 13.03 -11.94 5.95
N ASN A 36 13.66 -12.46 4.90
CA ASN A 36 15.12 -12.47 4.74
C ASN A 36 15.61 -11.42 3.72
N ASP A 37 14.71 -10.60 3.18
CA ASP A 37 15.03 -9.63 2.15
C ASP A 37 15.17 -8.22 2.71
N ILE A 38 16.06 -7.45 2.09
CA ILE A 38 16.33 -6.05 2.43
C ILE A 38 15.85 -5.16 1.27
N PHE A 39 14.92 -4.26 1.58
CA PHE A 39 14.38 -3.29 0.65
C PHE A 39 14.86 -1.89 1.02
N ILE A 40 15.41 -1.17 0.05
CA ILE A 40 15.93 0.19 0.20
C ILE A 40 15.40 1.08 -0.92
N ASN A 41 15.59 2.39 -0.77
CA ASN A 41 15.38 3.36 -1.82
C ASN A 41 16.71 3.65 -2.55
N GLU A 42 16.89 3.13 -3.77
CA GLU A 42 18.20 3.13 -4.46
C GLU A 42 18.56 4.46 -5.13
N HIS A 43 17.58 5.34 -5.34
CA HIS A 43 17.79 6.62 -6.03
C HIS A 43 17.74 7.83 -5.10
N ILE A 44 17.92 7.62 -3.79
CA ILE A 44 18.12 8.71 -2.82
C ILE A 44 19.25 9.62 -3.31
N GLY A 45 19.00 10.93 -3.37
CA GLY A 45 19.97 11.92 -3.86
C GLY A 45 20.21 11.92 -5.36
N LYS A 46 19.72 10.91 -6.11
CA LYS A 46 19.85 10.82 -7.57
C LYS A 46 18.59 11.30 -8.31
N LYS A 47 17.43 11.22 -7.67
CA LYS A 47 16.14 11.70 -8.19
C LYS A 47 15.43 12.55 -7.15
N ARG A 48 14.75 13.61 -7.60
CA ARG A 48 13.98 14.51 -6.73
C ARG A 48 12.86 13.77 -5.97
N HIS A 49 12.17 12.86 -6.65
CA HIS A 49 11.13 12.00 -6.08
C HIS A 49 11.55 10.55 -6.27
N SER A 50 12.32 10.05 -5.30
CA SER A 50 12.86 8.70 -5.36
C SER A 50 11.89 7.72 -4.74
N THR A 51 11.39 6.75 -5.52
CA THR A 51 10.47 5.73 -5.02
C THR A 51 11.23 4.57 -4.39
N HIS A 52 10.83 4.19 -3.18
CA HIS A 52 11.33 3.02 -2.46
C HIS A 52 11.02 1.71 -3.22
N LYS A 53 11.83 0.66 -3.02
CA LYS A 53 11.67 -0.64 -3.72
C LYS A 53 10.31 -1.29 -3.52
N ILE A 54 9.78 -1.30 -2.30
CA ILE A 54 8.49 -1.96 -1.99
C ILE A 54 7.33 -1.43 -2.87
N PRO A 55 7.07 -0.10 -2.96
CA PRO A 55 6.05 0.42 -3.88
C PRO A 55 6.32 0.05 -5.33
N LEU A 56 7.59 0.10 -5.78
CA LEU A 56 7.95 -0.31 -7.13
C LEU A 56 7.60 -1.79 -7.37
N LEU A 57 7.86 -2.68 -6.42
CA LEU A 57 7.53 -4.11 -6.52
C LEU A 57 6.01 -4.34 -6.58
N LEU A 58 5.26 -3.75 -5.65
CA LEU A 58 3.86 -4.09 -5.45
C LEU A 58 2.92 -3.35 -6.43
N VAL A 59 3.28 -2.13 -6.83
CA VAL A 59 2.41 -1.23 -7.60
C VAL A 59 2.79 -1.17 -9.09
N SER A 60 3.96 -1.67 -9.48
CA SER A 60 4.29 -1.74 -10.91
C SER A 60 3.36 -2.67 -11.68
N ARG A 61 3.05 -2.27 -12.91
CA ARG A 61 2.17 -2.99 -13.83
C ARG A 61 2.88 -3.13 -15.17
N ARG A 62 2.75 -4.30 -15.79
CA ARG A 62 3.27 -4.51 -17.14
C ARG A 62 2.54 -3.57 -18.10
N ASN A 63 3.30 -2.89 -18.97
CA ASN A 63 2.78 -1.97 -20.00
C ASN A 63 1.98 -0.77 -19.48
N HIS A 64 2.07 -0.43 -18.19
CA HIS A 64 1.48 0.79 -17.65
C HIS A 64 2.53 1.62 -16.92
N PRO A 65 2.49 2.95 -17.04
CA PRO A 65 3.36 3.80 -16.24
C PRO A 65 3.10 3.58 -14.75
N PHE A 66 4.18 3.69 -13.98
CA PHE A 66 4.09 3.69 -12.53
C PHE A 66 3.28 4.91 -12.06
N SER A 67 2.30 4.68 -11.19
CA SER A 67 1.41 5.72 -10.68
C SER A 67 1.03 5.43 -9.24
N LEU A 68 1.01 6.46 -8.40
CA LEU A 68 0.68 6.37 -6.98
C LEU A 68 -0.74 6.85 -6.65
N SER A 69 -1.07 6.64 -5.38
CA SER A 69 -2.37 6.25 -4.81
C SER A 69 -2.70 4.80 -5.14
N ALA A 70 -2.16 3.89 -4.34
CA ALA A 70 -2.44 2.47 -4.44
C ALA A 70 -2.85 1.89 -3.08
N ILE A 71 -3.80 0.95 -3.12
CA ILE A 71 -4.20 0.11 -1.99
C ILE A 71 -3.95 -1.34 -2.40
N ILE A 72 -3.27 -2.09 -1.54
CA ILE A 72 -2.90 -3.47 -1.77
C ILE A 72 -3.46 -4.28 -0.61
N ILE A 73 -4.18 -5.35 -0.90
CA ILE A 73 -4.66 -6.31 0.09
C ILE A 73 -3.86 -7.59 -0.11
N LEU A 74 -3.24 -8.04 0.96
CA LEU A 74 -2.45 -9.27 1.01
C LEU A 74 -3.15 -10.28 1.90
N ASP A 75 -2.96 -11.57 1.62
CA ASP A 75 -3.42 -12.64 2.51
C ASP A 75 -2.46 -12.83 3.70
N LYS A 76 -2.76 -13.81 4.56
CA LYS A 76 -1.94 -14.14 5.75
C LYS A 76 -0.55 -14.69 5.41
N LYS A 77 -0.31 -15.09 4.16
CA LYS A 77 0.99 -15.52 3.63
C LYS A 77 1.71 -14.40 2.86
N PHE A 78 1.15 -13.18 2.89
CA PHE A 78 1.63 -12.00 2.16
C PHE A 78 1.54 -12.12 0.63
N GLU A 79 0.67 -13.00 0.12
CA GLU A 79 0.35 -13.10 -1.30
C GLU A 79 -0.67 -12.02 -1.69
N ILE A 80 -0.53 -11.46 -2.89
CA ILE A 80 -1.41 -10.37 -3.36
C ILE A 80 -2.80 -10.94 -3.66
N ILE A 81 -3.80 -10.52 -2.87
CA ILE A 81 -5.21 -10.78 -3.15
C ILE A 81 -5.70 -9.80 -4.22
N THR A 82 -5.50 -8.50 -4.00
CA THR A 82 -5.97 -7.47 -4.94
C THR A 82 -5.18 -6.17 -4.84
N ARG A 83 -5.23 -5.37 -5.90
CA ARG A 83 -4.57 -4.07 -6.04
C ARG A 83 -5.52 -3.06 -6.65
N TYR A 84 -5.63 -1.92 -5.99
CA TYR A 84 -6.36 -0.75 -6.48
C TYR A 84 -5.36 0.36 -6.78
N PHE A 85 -5.35 0.89 -8.00
CA PHE A 85 -4.44 1.96 -8.44
C PHE A 85 -5.11 3.33 -8.44
N LYS A 86 -6.06 3.50 -7.53
CA LYS A 86 -6.82 4.74 -7.32
C LYS A 86 -7.11 4.87 -5.84
N TYR A 87 -7.53 6.07 -5.45
CA TYR A 87 -8.19 6.26 -4.18
C TYR A 87 -9.53 5.53 -4.17
N LEU A 88 -9.83 4.83 -3.07
CA LEU A 88 -11.15 4.28 -2.80
C LEU A 88 -11.87 5.20 -1.82
N SER A 89 -13.11 5.57 -2.14
CA SER A 89 -14.00 6.19 -1.16
C SER A 89 -14.28 5.21 0.01
N PRO A 90 -14.73 5.70 1.18
CA PRO A 90 -15.09 4.83 2.30
C PRO A 90 -16.02 3.67 1.89
N ILE A 91 -17.03 3.96 1.06
CA ILE A 91 -18.02 2.97 0.62
C ILE A 91 -17.37 1.92 -0.29
N GLU A 92 -16.53 2.34 -1.24
CA GLU A 92 -15.81 1.42 -2.13
C GLU A 92 -14.80 0.54 -1.36
N LEU A 93 -14.28 0.99 -0.23
CA LEU A 93 -13.33 0.24 0.59
C LEU A 93 -13.99 -0.84 1.46
N ILE A 94 -15.26 -0.66 1.85
CA ILE A 94 -15.97 -1.63 2.70
C ILE A 94 -16.13 -2.99 2.00
N GLN A 95 -16.47 -2.98 0.72
CA GLN A 95 -16.71 -4.22 -0.03
C GLN A 95 -15.47 -5.15 -0.07
N PRO A 96 -14.26 -4.70 -0.46
CA PRO A 96 -13.10 -5.57 -0.45
C PRO A 96 -12.67 -5.98 0.96
N LEU A 97 -12.83 -5.11 1.97
CA LEU A 97 -12.45 -5.46 3.34
C LEU A 97 -13.36 -6.52 3.99
N LYS A 98 -14.59 -6.72 3.49
CA LYS A 98 -15.52 -7.74 4.00
C LYS A 98 -15.41 -9.09 3.28
N ASN A 99 -14.76 -9.11 2.12
CA ASN A 99 -14.74 -10.29 1.25
C ASN A 99 -13.52 -11.20 1.48
N TYR A 100 -12.55 -10.74 2.27
CA TYR A 100 -11.30 -11.42 2.58
C TYR A 100 -11.01 -11.31 4.07
#